data_AF-A0A945T4K7-F1
#
_entry.id   AF-A0A945T4K7-F1
#
_cell.length_a   1.000
_cell.length_b   1.000
_cell.length_c   1.000
_cell.angle_alpha   90.00
_cell.angle_beta   90.00
_cell.angle_gamma   90.00
#
_symmetry.space_group_name_H-M   'P 1'
#
loop_
_entity.id
_entity.type
_entity.pdbx_description
1 polymer ?
#
loop_
_entity_poly.entity_id
_entity_poly.type
_entity_poly.pdbx_seq_one_letter_code
_entity_poly.pdbx_strand_id
1 'polypeptide(L)' 'MKLGKFITVEGSEGVGKSTNINHILMRLQQQEIDVVQTREPGGTPLGEEVRELLLDHRHTGMA' A
#
# COMPACT_ATOMS: atom_id res chain seq x y z
N MET A 1 -8.74 -26.02 1.40
CA MET A 1 -8.53 -24.57 1.19
C MET A 1 -7.49 -24.40 0.09
N LYS A 2 -7.66 -23.43 -0.83
CA LYS A 2 -6.59 -23.03 -1.75
C LYS A 2 -5.66 -22.06 -1.02
N LEU A 3 -4.36 -22.15 -1.27
CA LEU A 3 -3.38 -21.22 -0.74
C LEU A 3 -3.57 -19.84 -1.38
N GLY A 4 -3.58 -18.78 -0.58
CA GLY A 4 -3.58 -17.41 -1.08
C GLY A 4 -2.23 -17.04 -1.72
N LYS A 5 -2.19 -15.89 -2.39
CA LYS A 5 -0.93 -15.30 -2.90
C LYS A 5 -0.70 -13.97 -2.20
N PHE A 6 0.53 -13.74 -1.75
CA PHE A 6 0.96 -12.45 -1.24
C PHE A 6 1.88 -11.79 -2.27
N ILE A 7 1.49 -10.60 -2.76
CA ILE A 7 2.12 -9.91 -3.87
C ILE A 7 2.46 -8.49 -3.41
N THR A 8 3.71 -8.07 -3.59
CA THR A 8 4.16 -6.69 -3.34
C THR A 8 4.42 -5.95 -4.66
N VAL A 9 4.30 -4.63 -4.64
CA VAL A 9 4.58 -3.76 -5.79
C VAL A 9 5.59 -2.71 -5.37
N GLU A 10 6.83 -2.88 -5.82
CA GLU A 10 7.99 -2.07 -5.41
C GLU A 10 8.48 -1.14 -6.53
N GLY A 11 9.22 -0.10 -6.15
CA GLY A 11 9.84 0.84 -7.09
C GLY A 11 10.08 2.24 -6.50
N SER A 12 10.78 3.08 -7.24
CA SER A 12 11.10 4.46 -6.83
C SER A 12 9.86 5.36 -6.74
N GLU A 13 10.02 6.54 -6.16
CA GLU A 13 8.98 7.57 -6.16
C GLU A 13 8.61 7.97 -7.60
N GLY A 14 7.33 8.24 -7.85
CA GLY A 14 6.84 8.66 -9.17
C GLY A 14 6.77 7.57 -10.25
N VAL A 15 7.28 6.35 -10.02
CA VAL A 15 7.30 5.26 -11.03
C VAL A 15 5.91 4.67 -11.38
N GLY A 16 4.84 5.15 -10.72
CA GLY A 16 3.48 4.70 -11.00
C GLY A 16 3.00 3.49 -10.21
N LYS A 17 3.59 3.19 -9.04
CA LYS A 17 3.18 2.08 -8.16
C LYS A 17 1.67 2.09 -7.87
N SER A 18 1.15 3.22 -7.38
CA SER A 18 -0.28 3.35 -7.02
C SER A 18 -1.19 3.15 -8.22
N THR A 19 -0.81 3.65 -9.39
CA THR A 19 -1.54 3.45 -10.65
C THR A 19 -1.59 1.96 -11.01
N ASN A 20 -0.45 1.27 -10.99
CA ASN A 20 -0.37 -0.15 -11.31
C ASN A 20 -1.10 -1.03 -10.30
N ILE A 21 -1.06 -0.70 -8.99
CA ILE A 21 -1.85 -1.40 -7.97
C ILE A 21 -3.35 -1.32 -8.29
N ASN A 22 -3.87 -0.14 -8.66
CA ASN A 22 -5.28 0.01 -9.03
C ASN A 22 -5.65 -0.82 -10.27
N HIS A 23 -4.77 -0.86 -11.28
CA HIS A 23 -4.97 -1.71 -12.46
C HIS A 23 -4.99 -3.20 -12.11
N ILE A 24 -4.08 -3.66 -11.24
CA ILE A 24 -4.03 -5.05 -10.77
C ILE A 24 -5.32 -5.41 -10.02
N LEU A 25 -5.77 -4.54 -9.10
CA LEU A 25 -7.00 -4.76 -8.32
C LEU A 25 -8.22 -4.88 -9.23
N MET A 26 -8.39 -3.94 -10.16
CA MET A 26 -9.49 -3.97 -11.13
C MET A 26 -9.46 -5.26 -11.95
N ARG A 27 -8.28 -5.68 -12.41
CA ARG A 27 -8.14 -6.91 -13.21
C ARG A 27 -8.51 -8.17 -12.43
N LEU A 28 -8.13 -8.25 -11.15
CA LEU A 28 -8.46 -9.39 -10.27
C LEU A 28 -9.96 -9.42 -9.94
N GLN A 29 -10.54 -8.26 -9.63
CA GLN A 29 -11.98 -8.14 -9.37
C GLN A 29 -12.82 -8.53 -10.59
N GLN A 30 -12.42 -8.13 -11.81
CA GLN A 30 -13.05 -8.55 -13.07
C GLN A 30 -13.02 -10.07 -13.31
N GLN A 31 -12.12 -10.80 -12.64
CA GLN A 31 -12.05 -12.26 -12.68
C GLN A 31 -12.73 -12.94 -11.49
N GLU A 32 -13.45 -12.17 -10.67
CA GLU A 32 -14.11 -12.66 -9.46
C GLU A 32 -13.11 -13.31 -8.48
N ILE A 33 -11.86 -12.81 -8.47
CA ILE A 33 -10.83 -13.26 -7.53
C ILE A 33 -10.90 -12.38 -6.28
N ASP A 34 -11.09 -13.01 -5.13
CA ASP A 34 -11.03 -12.35 -3.83
C ASP A 34 -9.65 -11.73 -3.62
N VAL A 35 -9.62 -10.43 -3.29
CA VAL A 35 -8.40 -9.65 -3.18
C VAL A 35 -8.48 -8.65 -2.04
N VAL A 36 -7.45 -8.65 -1.21
CA VAL A 36 -7.26 -7.68 -0.12
C VAL A 36 -6.08 -6.80 -0.47
N GLN A 37 -6.28 -5.49 -0.40
CA GLN A 37 -5.21 -4.50 -0.58
C GLN A 37 -4.71 -4.02 0.77
N THR A 38 -3.40 -3.85 0.88
CA THR A 38 -2.75 -3.11 1.97
C THR A 38 -1.60 -2.26 1.41
N ARG A 39 -1.02 -1.40 2.23
CA ARG A 39 0.16 -0.56 1.89
C ARG A 39 1.03 -0.36 3.12
N GLU A 40 2.31 -0.07 2.89
CA GLU A 40 3.25 0.34 3.93
C GLU A 40 3.93 1.68 3.58
N PRO A 41 4.28 2.52 4.59
CA PRO A 41 3.75 2.46 5.95
C PRO A 41 2.24 2.72 5.95
N GLY A 42 1.48 2.01 6.79
CA GLY A 42 0.02 2.03 6.82
C GLY A 42 -0.61 0.64 6.97
N GLY A 43 -1.88 0.52 6.59
CA GLY A 43 -2.57 -0.78 6.43
C GLY A 43 -3.22 -1.35 7.71
N THR A 44 -3.02 -0.72 8.86
CA THR A 44 -3.72 -0.97 10.12
C THR A 44 -4.00 0.36 10.82
N PRO A 45 -4.93 0.47 11.79
CA PRO A 45 -5.14 1.72 12.53
C PRO A 45 -3.83 2.29 13.12
N LEU A 46 -3.06 1.46 13.83
CA LEU A 46 -1.74 1.84 14.35
C LEU A 46 -0.74 2.17 13.22
N GLY A 47 -0.75 1.41 12.12
CA GLY A 47 0.13 1.66 10.98
C GLY A 47 -0.14 3.00 10.29
N GLU A 48 -1.40 3.46 10.26
CA GLU A 48 -1.74 4.79 9.75
C GLU A 48 -1.27 5.89 10.71
N GLU A 49 -1.36 5.70 12.04
CA GLU A 49 -0.76 6.64 13.03
C GLU A 49 0.77 6.76 12.84
N VAL A 50 1.46 5.62 12.67
CA VAL A 50 2.91 5.61 12.40
C VAL A 50 3.23 6.28 11.07
N ARG A 51 2.41 6.05 10.03
CA ARG A 51 2.57 6.70 8.72
C ARG A 51 2.49 8.22 8.85
N GLU A 52 1.52 8.73 9.60
CA GLU A 52 1.39 10.18 9.83
C GLU A 52 2.65 10.75 10.47
N LEU A 53 3.18 10.10 11.50
CA LEU A 53 4.44 10.50 12.15
C LEU A 53 5.65 10.50 11.19
N LEU A 54 5.73 9.53 10.28
CA LEU A 54 6.83 9.42 9.31
C LEU A 54 6.74 10.45 8.17
N LEU A 55 5.53 10.86 7.80
CA LEU A 55 5.29 11.74 6.66
C LEU A 55 5.04 13.20 7.05
N ASP A 56 4.65 13.48 8.30
CA ASP A 56 4.46 14.86 8.75
C ASP A 56 5.82 15.58 8.79
N HIS A 57 6.00 16.56 7.90
CA HIS A 57 7.19 17.39 7.81
C HIS A 57 7.30 18.42 8.97
N ARG A 58 6.49 18.26 10.04
CA ARG A 58 6.35 19.22 11.14
C ARG A 58 7.09 18.84 12.42
N HIS A 59 8.13 18.03 12.34
CA HIS A 59 9.19 18.10 13.35
C HIS A 59 10.24 19.14 12.95
N THR A 60 9.96 20.38 13.33
CA THR A 60 10.92 21.47 13.54
C THR A 60 11.87 21.16 14.73
N GLY A 61 12.36 19.93 14.83
CA GLY A 61 13.02 19.42 16.04
C GLY A 61 14.08 18.34 15.83
N MET A 62 14.54 18.11 14.59
CA MET A 62 15.86 17.52 14.37
C MET A 62 16.77 18.61 13.80
N ALA A 63 17.22 19.47 14.71
CA ALA A 63 18.46 20.22 14.56
C ALA A 63 19.58 19.43 15.23
#